data_AF-H9EYL5-F1
#
_entry.id   AF-H9EYL5-F1
#
_cell.length_a   1.000
_cell.length_b   1.000
_cell.length_c   1.000
_cell.angle_alpha   90.00
_cell.angle_beta   90.00
_cell.angle_gamma   90.00
#
_symmetry.space_group_name_H-M   'P 1'
#
loop_
_entity.id
_entity.type
_entity.pdbx_description
1 polymer ?
#
loop_
_entity_poly.entity_id
_entity_poly.type
_entity_poly.pdbx_seq_one_letter_code
_entity_poly.pdbx_strand_id
1 'polypeptide(L)'
;MLHLHHSWLCFRSWLAGMLSVLLGLVPSASSNISTSRPNILLLMADDLGIGDIGCYGNNTMRTPNIDRLAEDGVKLTQHISAASLCTPSRAAFLTGRYPVRSGMVSSIGYRVLQWTGASGGLPTNETTFAKILKEKGYATGLIGKWHLGLNCESASDHCHHPLHHGFDHFYGMPFSLMGDCAHWELSEKRVNLEQKLNFLFQVLALVALTLVAGKLTHLIPVSWTPVIWSAL
;
A
#
# COMPACT_ATOMS: atom_id res chain seq x y z
N MET A 1 -53.72 -13.93 -72.89
CA MET A 1 -53.91 -12.74 -72.03
C MET A 1 -53.53 -13.03 -70.56
N LEU A 2 -52.41 -13.73 -70.29
CA LEU A 2 -52.01 -14.09 -68.90
C LEU A 2 -50.48 -14.15 -68.67
N HIS A 3 -49.64 -13.80 -69.68
CA HIS A 3 -48.17 -13.93 -69.56
C HIS A 3 -47.42 -12.63 -69.24
N LEU A 4 -48.09 -11.48 -69.16
CA LEU A 4 -47.43 -10.17 -68.97
C LEU A 4 -47.45 -9.65 -67.52
N HIS A 5 -48.14 -10.33 -66.60
CA HIS A 5 -48.30 -9.84 -65.22
C HIS A 5 -47.23 -10.34 -64.23
N HIS A 6 -46.44 -11.36 -64.60
CA HIS A 6 -45.48 -11.97 -63.68
C HIS A 6 -44.12 -11.24 -63.60
N SER A 7 -43.76 -10.47 -64.62
CA SER A 7 -42.44 -9.81 -64.73
C SER A 7 -42.33 -8.55 -63.86
N TRP A 8 -43.46 -7.89 -63.58
CA TRP A 8 -43.49 -6.63 -62.82
C TRP A 8 -43.45 -6.83 -61.30
N LEU A 9 -43.85 -8.01 -60.81
CA LEU A 9 -43.79 -8.36 -59.39
C LEU A 9 -42.37 -8.73 -58.94
N CYS A 10 -41.57 -9.36 -59.81
CA CYS A 10 -40.19 -9.74 -59.47
C CYS A 10 -39.25 -8.53 -59.34
N PHE A 11 -39.47 -7.49 -60.16
CA PHE A 11 -38.64 -6.27 -60.15
C PHE A 11 -38.89 -5.38 -58.92
N ARG A 12 -40.12 -5.35 -58.39
CA ARG A 12 -40.45 -4.59 -57.17
C ARG A 12 -39.86 -5.23 -55.90
N SER A 13 -39.71 -6.55 -55.88
CA SER A 13 -39.12 -7.28 -54.74
C SER A 13 -37.61 -7.08 -54.61
N TRP A 14 -36.90 -6.91 -55.74
CA TRP A 14 -35.45 -6.66 -55.74
C TRP A 14 -35.09 -5.23 -55.30
N LEU A 15 -35.92 -4.24 -55.66
CA LEU A 15 -35.76 -2.84 -55.21
C LEU A 15 -36.00 -2.69 -53.70
N ALA A 16 -36.98 -3.40 -53.13
CA ALA A 16 -37.22 -3.41 -51.69
C ALA A 16 -36.10 -4.13 -50.89
N GLY A 17 -35.53 -5.19 -51.45
CA GLY A 17 -34.38 -5.89 -50.88
C GLY A 17 -33.10 -5.05 -50.89
N MET A 18 -32.80 -4.34 -51.99
CA MET A 18 -31.64 -3.47 -52.08
C MET A 18 -31.74 -2.24 -51.15
N LEU A 19 -32.92 -1.67 -50.95
CA LEU A 19 -33.12 -0.55 -50.03
C LEU A 19 -32.97 -0.98 -48.55
N SER A 20 -33.34 -2.23 -48.22
CA SER A 20 -33.18 -2.79 -46.87
C SER A 20 -31.71 -3.10 -46.53
N VAL A 21 -30.90 -3.49 -47.51
CA VAL A 21 -29.44 -3.68 -47.34
C VAL A 21 -28.72 -2.33 -47.22
N LEU A 22 -29.19 -1.29 -47.91
CA LEU A 22 -28.65 0.07 -47.80
C LEU A 22 -29.01 0.77 -46.48
N LEU A 23 -30.15 0.46 -45.86
CA LEU A 23 -30.50 0.98 -44.52
C LEU A 23 -29.91 0.16 -43.36
N GLY A 24 -29.49 -1.09 -43.58
CA GLY A 24 -28.84 -1.93 -42.57
C GLY A 24 -27.34 -1.65 -42.37
N LEU A 25 -26.75 -0.82 -43.24
CA LEU A 25 -25.35 -0.40 -43.20
C LEU A 25 -25.20 1.02 -42.63
N VAL A 26 -26.04 1.43 -41.68
CA VAL A 26 -25.63 2.52 -40.78
C VAL A 26 -24.45 1.94 -40.00
N PRO A 27 -23.21 2.40 -40.24
CA PRO A 27 -22.13 2.03 -39.36
C PRO A 27 -22.60 2.52 -38.00
N SER A 28 -22.81 1.59 -37.05
CA SER A 28 -22.91 1.95 -35.64
C SER A 28 -21.78 2.92 -35.43
N ALA A 29 -22.12 4.20 -35.20
CA ALA A 29 -21.14 5.19 -34.87
C ALA A 29 -20.44 4.60 -33.66
N SER A 30 -19.26 4.01 -33.88
CA SER A 30 -18.31 3.83 -32.82
C SER A 30 -18.27 5.23 -32.24
N SER A 31 -18.84 5.38 -31.05
CA SER A 31 -18.57 6.56 -30.26
C SER A 31 -17.07 6.72 -30.40
N ASN A 32 -16.64 7.84 -30.96
CA ASN A 32 -15.27 8.26 -30.80
C ASN A 32 -15.13 8.24 -29.28
N ILE A 33 -14.58 7.15 -28.75
CA ILE A 33 -14.10 7.08 -27.39
C ILE A 33 -13.08 8.19 -27.46
N SER A 34 -13.52 9.36 -27.02
CA SER A 34 -12.69 10.50 -26.85
C SER A 34 -11.44 9.92 -26.22
N THR A 35 -10.29 10.19 -26.82
CA THR A 35 -8.99 10.02 -26.17
C THR A 35 -8.89 10.96 -24.95
N SER A 36 -10.00 11.20 -24.26
CA SER A 36 -10.11 11.83 -22.97
C SER A 36 -9.27 11.01 -22.04
N ARG A 37 -8.16 11.62 -21.65
CA ARG A 37 -7.35 11.18 -20.51
C ARG A 37 -8.20 11.47 -19.27
N PRO A 38 -8.85 10.46 -18.65
CA PRO A 38 -9.70 10.72 -17.51
C PRO A 38 -8.84 11.11 -16.31
N ASN A 39 -9.41 11.85 -15.37
CA ASN A 39 -8.80 12.02 -14.05
C ASN A 39 -8.89 10.70 -13.28
N ILE A 40 -7.78 10.27 -12.69
CA ILE A 40 -7.71 9.02 -11.94
C ILE A 40 -7.58 9.38 -10.46
N LEU A 41 -8.61 9.05 -9.66
CA LEU A 41 -8.60 9.19 -8.22
C LEU A 41 -8.63 7.80 -7.57
N LEU A 42 -7.59 7.47 -6.82
CA LEU A 42 -7.47 6.20 -6.10
C LEU A 42 -7.59 6.47 -4.61
N LEU A 43 -8.61 5.87 -3.98
CA LEU A 43 -8.85 5.97 -2.54
C LEU A 43 -8.47 4.64 -1.88
N MET A 44 -7.54 4.67 -0.94
CA MET A 44 -7.09 3.51 -0.19
C MET A 44 -7.26 3.78 1.31
N ALA A 45 -8.22 3.08 1.92
CA ALA A 45 -8.37 3.04 3.37
C ALA A 45 -7.28 2.16 4.00
N ASP A 46 -6.91 2.47 5.24
CA ASP A 46 -5.94 1.70 6.04
C ASP A 46 -6.72 0.88 7.08
N ASP A 47 -6.50 -0.43 7.09
CA ASP A 47 -7.12 -1.40 8.03
C ASP A 47 -8.67 -1.39 8.08
N LEU A 48 -9.31 -1.05 6.95
CA LEU A 48 -10.77 -1.15 6.80
C LEU A 48 -11.19 -2.57 6.42
N GLY A 49 -12.02 -3.19 7.26
CA GLY A 49 -12.60 -4.50 7.01
C GLY A 49 -13.72 -4.47 5.97
N ILE A 50 -13.87 -5.56 5.21
CA ILE A 50 -14.96 -5.69 4.22
C ILE A 50 -16.35 -5.56 4.85
N GLY A 51 -16.49 -5.98 6.12
CA GLY A 51 -17.75 -5.91 6.87
C GLY A 51 -18.01 -4.57 7.55
N ASP A 52 -17.16 -3.55 7.39
CA ASP A 52 -17.33 -2.24 8.04
C ASP A 52 -18.26 -1.31 7.25
N ILE A 53 -18.43 -1.55 5.95
CA ILE A 53 -19.14 -0.64 5.04
C ILE A 53 -20.60 -1.06 4.87
N GLY A 54 -21.51 -0.07 4.82
CA GLY A 54 -22.94 -0.27 4.70
C GLY A 54 -23.33 -1.12 3.50
N CYS A 55 -22.80 -0.81 2.32
CA CYS A 55 -23.07 -1.54 1.08
C CYS A 55 -22.53 -2.99 1.05
N TYR A 56 -21.76 -3.40 2.08
CA TYR A 56 -21.31 -4.78 2.31
C TYR A 56 -22.02 -5.47 3.49
N GLY A 57 -23.02 -4.83 4.10
CA GLY A 57 -23.91 -5.43 5.10
C GLY A 57 -23.82 -4.82 6.50
N ASN A 58 -22.95 -3.83 6.74
CA ASN A 58 -22.89 -3.16 8.03
C ASN A 58 -24.13 -2.26 8.24
N ASN A 59 -24.77 -2.34 9.40
CA ASN A 59 -25.94 -1.50 9.74
C ASN A 59 -25.68 -0.53 10.90
N THR A 60 -24.45 -0.48 11.42
CA THR A 60 -24.07 0.34 12.57
C THR A 60 -23.19 1.53 12.15
N MET A 61 -22.32 1.32 11.18
CA MET A 61 -21.42 2.34 10.64
C MET A 61 -22.13 3.25 9.63
N ARG A 62 -21.84 4.55 9.67
CA ARG A 62 -22.42 5.53 8.75
C ARG A 62 -21.48 5.80 7.58
N THR A 63 -21.70 5.15 6.44
CA THR A 63 -20.84 5.26 5.25
C THR A 63 -21.56 5.80 4.00
N PRO A 64 -22.46 6.79 4.10
CA PRO A 64 -23.40 7.14 3.02
C PRO A 64 -22.73 7.55 1.69
N ASN A 65 -21.53 8.14 1.74
CA ASN A 65 -20.80 8.51 0.52
C ASN A 65 -20.19 7.30 -0.19
N ILE A 66 -19.69 6.31 0.57
CA ILE A 66 -19.14 5.06 -0.01
C ILE A 66 -20.29 4.20 -0.54
N ASP A 67 -21.41 4.17 0.18
CA ASP A 67 -22.60 3.43 -0.23
C ASP A 67 -23.16 3.98 -1.55
N ARG A 68 -23.23 5.31 -1.69
CA ARG A 68 -23.61 5.98 -2.94
C ARG A 68 -22.64 5.71 -4.08
N LEU A 69 -21.32 5.72 -3.84
CA LEU A 69 -20.32 5.34 -4.85
C LEU A 69 -20.51 3.91 -5.36
N ALA A 70 -20.93 2.99 -4.48
CA ALA A 70 -21.21 1.61 -4.84
C ALA A 70 -22.53 1.44 -5.61
N GLU A 71 -23.53 2.29 -5.35
CA GLU A 71 -24.81 2.34 -6.08
C GLU A 71 -24.64 2.94 -7.47
N ASP A 72 -23.87 4.02 -7.60
CA ASP A 72 -23.61 4.72 -8.86
C ASP A 72 -22.55 4.02 -9.74
N GLY A 73 -21.94 2.94 -9.24
CA GLY A 73 -20.74 2.35 -9.82
C GLY A 73 -20.69 0.83 -9.77
N VAL A 74 -19.47 0.29 -9.73
CA VAL A 74 -19.22 -1.16 -9.64
C VAL A 74 -18.77 -1.52 -8.23
N LYS A 75 -19.50 -2.44 -7.60
CA LYS A 75 -19.14 -3.03 -6.30
C LYS A 75 -18.49 -4.40 -6.49
N LEU A 76 -17.23 -4.53 -6.08
CA LEU A 76 -16.50 -5.79 -6.16
C LEU A 76 -16.79 -6.66 -4.94
N THR A 77 -17.32 -7.86 -5.14
CA THR A 77 -17.55 -8.84 -4.05
C THR A 77 -16.31 -9.68 -3.72
N GLN A 78 -15.30 -9.65 -4.59
CA GLN A 78 -14.05 -10.39 -4.44
C GLN A 78 -12.84 -9.55 -4.89
N HIS A 79 -12.53 -8.50 -4.11
CA HIS A 79 -11.31 -7.70 -4.30
C HIS A 79 -10.23 -8.14 -3.32
N ILE A 80 -9.15 -8.75 -3.81
CA ILE A 80 -8.14 -9.42 -2.98
C ILE A 80 -6.85 -8.60 -2.97
N SER A 81 -6.45 -8.10 -1.81
CA SER A 81 -5.14 -7.49 -1.62
C SER A 81 -4.03 -8.53 -1.77
N ALA A 82 -2.91 -8.16 -2.42
CA ALA A 82 -1.77 -9.04 -2.60
C ALA A 82 -1.07 -9.44 -1.29
N ALA A 83 -1.34 -8.73 -0.19
CA ALA A 83 -0.91 -9.08 1.15
C ALA A 83 -1.86 -8.50 2.21
N SER A 84 -1.90 -9.12 3.39
CA SER A 84 -2.72 -8.69 4.53
C SER A 84 -2.06 -7.61 5.41
N LEU A 85 -0.99 -6.97 4.95
CA LEU A 85 -0.19 -6.00 5.72
C LEU A 85 0.13 -4.77 4.88
N CYS A 86 0.27 -3.60 5.54
CA CYS A 86 0.38 -2.30 4.89
C CYS A 86 1.51 -2.22 3.84
N THR A 87 2.77 -2.39 4.24
CA THR A 87 3.94 -2.28 3.36
C THR A 87 3.87 -3.19 2.13
N PRO A 88 3.68 -4.53 2.25
CA PRO A 88 3.60 -5.39 1.07
C PRO A 88 2.37 -5.09 0.22
N SER A 89 1.20 -4.81 0.80
CA SER A 89 -0.02 -4.49 0.05
C SER A 89 0.17 -3.22 -0.81
N ARG A 90 0.71 -2.15 -0.21
CA ARG A 90 0.99 -0.89 -0.90
C ARG A 90 2.05 -1.04 -1.98
N ALA A 91 3.09 -1.85 -1.73
CA ALA A 91 4.12 -2.13 -2.73
C ALA A 91 3.52 -2.80 -3.97
N ALA A 92 2.67 -3.81 -3.78
CA ALA A 92 2.00 -4.48 -4.87
C ALA A 92 0.99 -3.59 -5.59
N PHE A 93 0.25 -2.77 -4.86
CA PHE A 93 -0.70 -1.82 -5.43
C PHE A 93 -0.02 -0.85 -6.39
N LEU A 94 1.13 -0.29 -6.01
CA LEU A 94 1.83 0.68 -6.84
C LEU A 94 2.52 0.05 -8.06
N THR A 95 3.06 -1.17 -7.91
CA THR A 95 3.90 -1.81 -8.94
C THR A 95 3.14 -2.82 -9.82
N GLY A 96 1.94 -3.25 -9.40
CA GLY A 96 1.21 -4.35 -10.03
C GLY A 96 1.92 -5.71 -9.89
N ARG A 97 2.92 -5.83 -8.99
CA ARG A 97 3.76 -7.02 -8.82
C ARG A 97 3.58 -7.61 -7.44
N TYR A 98 3.67 -8.94 -7.33
CA TYR A 98 3.69 -9.59 -6.02
C TYR A 98 4.84 -9.04 -5.15
N PRO A 99 4.61 -8.78 -3.85
CA PRO A 99 5.60 -8.12 -2.99
C PRO A 99 6.95 -8.87 -2.89
N VAL A 100 6.93 -10.19 -3.05
CA VAL A 100 8.15 -11.03 -3.08
C VAL A 100 9.10 -10.65 -4.22
N ARG A 101 8.60 -10.05 -5.31
CA ARG A 101 9.40 -9.68 -6.49
C ARG A 101 10.20 -8.40 -6.29
N SER A 102 9.71 -7.51 -5.43
CA SER A 102 10.38 -6.27 -5.05
C SER A 102 11.09 -6.37 -3.70
N GLY A 103 11.08 -7.55 -3.06
CA GLY A 103 11.67 -7.72 -1.73
C GLY A 103 10.91 -6.99 -0.60
N MET A 104 9.70 -6.49 -0.86
CA MET A 104 8.88 -5.78 0.14
C MET A 104 8.13 -6.75 1.07
N VAL A 105 8.81 -7.81 1.49
CA VAL A 105 8.33 -8.88 2.38
C VAL A 105 9.43 -9.25 3.36
N SER A 106 9.03 -9.82 4.50
CA SER A 106 9.97 -10.50 5.38
C SER A 106 9.42 -11.85 5.82
N SER A 107 10.29 -12.85 5.88
CA SER A 107 10.03 -14.15 6.50
C SER A 107 10.48 -14.20 7.97
N ILE A 108 11.21 -13.19 8.44
CA ILE A 108 11.82 -13.12 9.78
C ILE A 108 11.67 -11.71 10.38
N GLY A 109 11.12 -11.64 11.60
CA GLY A 109 10.92 -10.35 12.29
C GLY A 109 9.77 -9.53 11.72
N TYR A 110 10.01 -8.23 11.49
CA TYR A 110 8.95 -7.29 11.11
C TYR A 110 8.58 -7.40 9.63
N ARG A 111 7.29 -7.60 9.36
CA ARG A 111 6.72 -7.78 8.01
C ARG A 111 6.23 -6.49 7.36
N VAL A 112 6.35 -5.38 8.08
CA VAL A 112 6.15 -4.01 7.60
C VAL A 112 7.29 -3.15 8.13
N LEU A 113 7.60 -2.07 7.43
CA LEU A 113 8.60 -1.11 7.90
C LEU A 113 8.15 -0.54 9.24
N GLN A 114 9.04 -0.52 10.23
CA GLN A 114 8.74 -0.10 11.61
C GLN A 114 9.32 1.29 11.98
N TRP A 115 10.25 1.81 11.17
CA TRP A 115 10.93 3.07 11.46
C TRP A 115 11.20 3.85 10.18
N THR A 116 11.19 5.18 10.29
CA THR A 116 11.59 6.10 9.20
C THR A 116 13.11 6.10 8.96
N GLY A 117 13.89 5.77 9.98
CA GLY A 117 15.35 5.63 9.88
C GLY A 117 15.82 4.27 9.35
N ALA A 118 14.90 3.37 8.97
CA ALA A 118 15.28 2.13 8.31
C ALA A 118 15.67 2.40 6.86
N SER A 119 16.74 1.74 6.39
CA SER A 119 17.21 1.81 5.00
C SER A 119 16.36 0.99 4.01
N GLY A 120 15.44 0.17 4.52
CA GLY A 120 14.53 -0.62 3.69
C GLY A 120 13.39 0.21 3.11
N GLY A 121 13.10 0.03 1.83
CA GLY A 121 11.99 0.66 1.15
C GLY A 121 11.76 0.11 -0.26
N LEU A 122 10.78 0.67 -0.97
CA LEU A 122 10.46 0.24 -2.34
C LEU A 122 11.69 0.45 -3.23
N PRO A 123 12.24 -0.61 -3.86
CA PRO A 123 13.46 -0.49 -4.64
C PRO A 123 13.35 0.57 -5.74
N THR A 124 14.42 1.33 -5.95
CA THR A 124 14.48 2.43 -6.93
C THR A 124 14.33 1.97 -8.38
N ASN A 125 14.52 0.67 -8.65
CA ASN A 125 14.31 0.04 -9.95
C ASN A 125 12.87 -0.45 -10.19
N GLU A 126 11.98 -0.39 -9.19
CA GLU A 126 10.57 -0.72 -9.38
C GLU A 126 9.81 0.45 -10.02
N THR A 127 8.98 0.14 -11.02
CA THR A 127 8.17 1.13 -11.72
C THR A 127 6.76 1.15 -11.13
N THR A 128 6.35 2.31 -10.60
CA THR A 128 4.99 2.52 -10.10
C THR A 128 4.04 2.95 -11.22
N PHE A 129 2.73 2.75 -11.04
CA PHE A 129 1.74 3.34 -11.94
C PHE A 129 1.84 4.87 -12.00
N ALA A 130 2.29 5.53 -10.93
CA ALA A 130 2.47 6.98 -10.89
C ALA A 130 3.57 7.42 -11.86
N LYS A 131 4.69 6.69 -11.92
CA LYS A 131 5.76 6.95 -12.89
C LYS A 131 5.26 6.79 -14.33
N ILE A 132 4.50 5.73 -14.59
CA ILE A 132 3.89 5.49 -15.91
C ILE A 132 2.93 6.62 -16.28
N LEU A 133 2.04 7.04 -15.37
CA LEU A 133 1.09 8.11 -15.63
C LEU A 133 1.80 9.47 -15.84
N LYS A 134 2.83 9.76 -15.05
CA LYS A 134 3.67 10.95 -15.21
C LYS A 134 4.32 11.01 -16.59
N GLU A 135 4.86 9.90 -17.08
CA GLU A 135 5.40 9.78 -18.45
C GLU A 135 4.34 10.00 -19.54
N LYS A 136 3.06 9.75 -19.24
CA LYS A 136 1.92 10.06 -20.12
C LYS A 136 1.38 11.49 -19.96
N GLY A 137 2.04 12.33 -19.17
CA GLY A 137 1.70 13.74 -18.99
C GLY A 137 0.59 13.99 -17.96
N TYR A 138 0.35 13.04 -17.04
CA TYR A 138 -0.49 13.29 -15.87
C TYR A 138 0.29 14.05 -14.81
N ALA A 139 -0.36 15.00 -14.16
CA ALA A 139 0.09 15.50 -12.86
C ALA A 139 -0.23 14.44 -11.79
N THR A 140 0.75 14.10 -10.96
CA THR A 140 0.60 13.02 -9.96
C THR A 140 0.76 13.55 -8.54
N GLY A 141 -0.14 13.13 -7.66
CA GLY A 141 -0.11 13.51 -6.25
C GLY A 141 -0.40 12.33 -5.33
N LEU A 142 0.26 12.29 -4.17
CA LEU A 142 -0.04 11.36 -3.09
C LEU A 142 -0.39 12.13 -1.82
N ILE A 143 -1.55 11.84 -1.24
CA ILE A 143 -2.02 12.44 0.00
C ILE A 143 -2.20 11.33 1.03
N GLY A 144 -1.57 11.47 2.20
CA GLY A 144 -1.69 10.52 3.31
C GLY A 144 -0.47 9.59 3.49
N LYS A 145 -0.73 8.29 3.66
CA LYS A 145 0.29 7.31 4.10
C LYS A 145 1.04 6.69 2.92
N TRP A 146 2.38 6.72 3.01
CA TRP A 146 3.27 6.04 2.05
C TRP A 146 3.62 4.61 2.50
N HIS A 147 4.35 4.47 3.60
CA HIS A 147 4.76 3.20 4.24
C HIS A 147 5.63 2.27 3.38
N LEU A 148 6.44 2.85 2.49
CA LEU A 148 7.35 2.14 1.59
C LEU A 148 8.80 2.66 1.68
N GLY A 149 9.20 3.16 2.85
CA GLY A 149 10.56 3.62 3.13
C GLY A 149 10.71 5.12 2.94
N LEU A 150 11.88 5.63 3.32
CA LEU A 150 12.23 7.04 3.18
C LEU A 150 13.63 7.20 2.59
N ASN A 151 14.64 6.72 3.29
CA ASN A 151 16.06 6.91 2.97
C ASN A 151 16.77 5.57 2.71
N CYS A 152 17.93 5.61 2.05
CA CYS A 152 18.79 4.45 1.81
C CYS A 152 20.04 4.47 2.70
N GLU A 153 20.98 5.35 2.38
CA GLU A 153 22.33 5.41 2.97
C GLU A 153 22.48 6.62 3.90
N SER A 154 21.78 7.71 3.61
CA SER A 154 21.87 8.96 4.36
C SER A 154 20.50 9.51 4.73
N ALA A 155 20.42 10.26 5.83
CA ALA A 155 19.17 10.83 6.33
C ALA A 155 18.46 11.80 5.35
N SER A 156 19.15 12.23 4.29
CA SER A 156 18.70 13.23 3.32
C SER A 156 18.61 12.73 1.87
N ASP A 157 18.95 11.47 1.57
CA ASP A 157 18.91 10.98 0.18
C ASP A 157 17.49 10.76 -0.35
N HIS A 158 16.54 10.48 0.55
CA HIS A 158 15.14 10.27 0.24
C HIS A 158 14.89 9.26 -0.89
N CYS A 159 15.77 8.27 -1.06
CA CYS A 159 15.76 7.38 -2.23
C CYS A 159 14.40 6.63 -2.42
N HIS A 160 13.68 6.39 -1.32
CA HIS A 160 12.39 5.67 -1.30
C HIS A 160 11.19 6.62 -1.16
N HIS A 161 11.42 7.93 -1.15
CA HIS A 161 10.37 8.92 -0.99
C HIS A 161 9.40 8.93 -2.20
N PRO A 162 8.09 9.22 -2.01
CA PRO A 162 7.11 9.21 -3.11
C PRO A 162 7.53 10.03 -4.33
N LEU A 163 8.24 11.14 -4.12
CA LEU A 163 8.73 12.02 -5.18
C LEU A 163 9.77 11.35 -6.10
N HIS A 164 10.49 10.35 -5.60
CA HIS A 164 11.40 9.53 -6.41
C HIS A 164 10.71 8.32 -7.07
N HIS A 165 9.42 8.12 -6.79
CA HIS A 165 8.59 7.02 -7.33
C HIS A 165 7.40 7.53 -8.16
N GLY A 166 7.56 8.67 -8.83
CA GLY A 166 6.65 9.14 -9.87
C GLY A 166 5.53 10.07 -9.42
N PHE A 167 5.50 10.48 -8.16
CA PHE A 167 4.59 11.53 -7.67
C PHE A 167 5.23 12.92 -7.80
N ASP A 168 4.52 13.92 -8.31
CA ASP A 168 4.97 15.32 -8.35
C ASP A 168 4.75 16.04 -7.02
N HIS A 169 3.69 15.66 -6.31
CA HIS A 169 3.32 16.24 -5.03
C HIS A 169 3.10 15.16 -3.97
N PHE A 170 3.57 15.43 -2.76
CA PHE A 170 3.32 14.58 -1.60
C PHE A 170 2.96 15.44 -0.39
N TYR A 171 1.82 15.14 0.23
CA TYR A 171 1.45 15.70 1.53
C TYR A 171 0.94 14.57 2.43
N GLY A 172 1.67 14.28 3.49
CA GLY A 172 1.32 13.20 4.40
C GLY A 172 2.54 12.67 5.12
N MET A 173 2.51 11.38 5.40
CA MET A 173 3.49 10.74 6.28
C MET A 173 4.14 9.53 5.61
N PRO A 174 5.48 9.42 5.65
CA PRO A 174 6.22 8.32 5.02
C PRO A 174 5.94 6.95 5.68
N PHE A 175 5.22 6.97 6.79
CA PHE A 175 5.18 5.91 7.78
C PHE A 175 3.76 5.68 8.34
N SER A 176 3.58 4.65 9.17
CA SER A 176 2.31 4.42 9.89
C SER A 176 2.36 5.01 11.29
N LEU A 177 1.25 5.54 11.79
CA LEU A 177 1.13 5.79 13.23
C LEU A 177 1.17 4.44 13.93
N MET A 178 2.19 4.25 14.75
CA MET A 178 2.45 3.01 15.48
C MET A 178 2.57 3.28 16.98
N GLY A 179 1.82 4.28 17.46
CA GLY A 179 1.73 4.58 18.88
C GLY A 179 0.93 3.52 19.61
N ASP A 180 1.32 3.24 20.84
CA ASP A 180 0.57 2.36 21.73
C ASP A 180 -0.72 3.07 22.19
N CYS A 181 -1.82 2.32 22.31
CA CYS A 181 -3.11 2.88 22.71
C CYS A 181 -3.10 3.41 24.16
N ALA A 182 -2.36 2.74 25.04
CA ALA A 182 -2.19 3.11 26.44
C ALA A 182 -0.74 3.52 26.70
N HIS A 183 -0.52 4.77 27.11
CA HIS A 183 0.82 5.32 27.32
C HIS A 183 1.56 4.74 28.54
N TRP A 184 0.83 4.12 29.46
CA TRP A 184 1.37 3.49 30.68
C TRP A 184 1.71 2.01 30.51
N GLU A 185 1.34 1.40 29.38
CA GLU A 185 1.67 0.01 29.09
C GLU A 185 2.99 -0.07 28.32
N LEU A 186 3.74 -1.15 28.54
CA LEU A 186 4.94 -1.43 27.77
C LEU A 186 4.55 -1.59 26.31
N SER A 187 5.20 -0.83 25.43
CA SER A 187 4.94 -0.93 24.00
C SER A 187 5.11 -2.37 23.55
N GLU A 188 4.12 -2.94 22.87
CA GLU A 188 4.22 -4.31 22.32
C GLU A 188 5.45 -4.46 21.41
N LYS A 189 5.91 -3.35 20.81
CA LYS A 189 7.09 -3.32 19.94
C LYS A 189 8.40 -3.27 20.71
N ARG A 190 8.41 -2.61 21.86
CA ARG A 190 9.62 -2.44 22.68
C ARG A 190 9.73 -3.47 23.80
N VAL A 191 8.64 -4.15 24.17
CA VAL A 191 8.60 -5.04 25.34
C VAL A 191 9.73 -6.07 25.34
N ASN A 192 10.03 -6.68 24.19
CA ASN A 192 11.10 -7.67 24.09
C ASN A 192 12.49 -7.04 24.25
N LEU A 193 12.69 -5.86 23.63
CA LEU A 193 13.94 -5.11 23.77
C LEU A 193 14.13 -4.64 25.22
N GLU A 194 13.10 -4.07 25.82
CA GLU A 194 13.11 -3.58 27.20
C GLU A 194 13.33 -4.73 28.19
N GLN A 195 12.71 -5.90 27.99
CA GLN A 195 12.98 -7.08 28.80
C GLN A 195 14.44 -7.55 28.69
N LYS A 196 15.00 -7.60 27.47
CA LYS A 196 16.41 -7.97 27.27
C LYS A 196 17.35 -6.97 27.92
N LEU A 197 17.10 -5.68 27.74
CA LEU A 197 17.89 -4.62 28.36
C LEU A 197 17.79 -4.70 29.88
N ASN A 198 16.59 -4.84 30.45
CA ASN A 198 16.38 -4.99 31.88
C ASN A 198 17.12 -6.20 32.45
N PHE A 199 17.07 -7.35 31.76
CA PHE A 199 17.83 -8.53 32.15
C PHE A 199 19.35 -8.27 32.12
N LEU A 200 19.85 -7.63 31.06
CA LEU A 200 21.27 -7.23 30.97
C LEU A 200 21.67 -6.30 32.12
N PHE A 201 20.85 -5.28 32.42
CA PHE A 201 21.09 -4.37 33.54
C PHE A 201 21.11 -5.11 34.88
N GLN A 202 20.18 -6.06 35.11
CA GLN A 202 20.17 -6.87 36.33
C GLN A 202 21.43 -7.74 36.47
N VAL A 203 21.90 -8.35 35.38
CA VAL A 203 23.13 -9.15 35.38
C VAL A 203 24.35 -8.26 35.65
N LEU A 204 24.46 -7.11 34.99
CA LEU A 204 25.55 -6.16 35.21
C LEU A 204 25.55 -5.66 36.67
N ALA A 205 24.39 -5.31 37.21
CA ALA A 205 24.24 -4.91 38.60
C ALA A 205 24.66 -6.02 39.58
N LEU A 206 24.26 -7.27 39.33
CA LEU A 206 24.66 -8.41 40.16
C LEU A 206 26.17 -8.66 40.11
N VAL A 207 26.80 -8.55 38.93
CA VAL A 207 28.26 -8.65 38.78
C VAL A 207 28.95 -7.55 39.55
N ALA A 208 28.51 -6.30 39.42
CA ALA A 208 29.06 -5.17 40.15
C ALA A 208 28.95 -5.37 41.68
N LEU A 209 27.77 -5.76 42.17
CA LEU A 209 27.55 -6.05 43.60
C LEU A 209 28.44 -7.19 44.10
N THR A 210 28.60 -8.25 43.32
CA THR A 210 29.44 -9.40 43.68
C THR A 210 30.91 -9.02 43.73
N LEU A 211 31.40 -8.21 42.78
CA LEU A 211 32.77 -7.70 42.77
C LEU A 211 33.03 -6.76 43.96
N VAL A 212 32.09 -5.85 44.28
CA VAL A 212 32.17 -4.98 45.46
C VAL A 212 32.22 -5.81 46.74
N ALA A 213 31.30 -6.76 46.91
CA ALA A 213 31.23 -7.60 48.11
C ALA A 213 32.48 -8.48 48.28
N GLY A 214 32.94 -9.13 47.19
CA GLY A 214 34.16 -9.93 47.19
C GLY A 214 35.42 -9.12 47.51
N LYS A 215 35.45 -7.84 47.08
CA LYS A 215 36.53 -6.91 47.42
C LYS A 215 36.48 -6.49 48.89
N LEU A 216 35.31 -6.13 49.41
CA LEU A 216 35.12 -5.70 50.81
C LEU A 216 35.38 -6.83 51.82
N THR A 217 35.07 -8.07 51.44
CA THR A 217 35.31 -9.27 52.27
C THR A 217 36.72 -9.85 52.11
N HIS A 218 37.58 -9.23 51.29
CA HIS A 218 38.92 -9.72 50.93
C HIS A 218 38.96 -11.12 50.29
N LEU A 219 37.83 -11.62 49.77
CA LEU A 219 37.73 -12.92 49.11
C LEU A 219 38.29 -12.92 47.69
N ILE A 220 38.39 -11.75 47.05
CA ILE A 220 38.86 -11.63 45.67
C ILE A 220 39.95 -10.53 45.55
N PRO A 221 41.16 -10.84 45.04
CA PRO A 221 42.28 -9.90 44.97
C PRO A 221 42.19 -9.01 43.72
N VAL A 222 41.06 -8.36 43.50
CA VAL A 222 40.81 -7.49 42.33
C VAL A 222 41.08 -6.03 42.72
N SER A 223 41.70 -5.21 41.86
CA SER A 223 41.88 -3.77 42.14
C SER A 223 40.54 -3.02 42.11
N TRP A 224 40.45 -1.82 42.71
CA TRP A 224 39.20 -1.04 42.67
C TRP A 224 38.80 -0.61 41.25
N THR A 225 39.74 -0.63 40.30
CA THR A 225 39.51 -0.18 38.92
C THR A 225 38.35 -0.93 38.24
N PRO A 226 38.37 -2.27 38.05
CA PRO A 226 37.24 -3.00 37.47
C PRO A 226 35.94 -2.92 38.28
N VAL A 227 36.02 -2.72 39.60
CA VAL A 227 34.84 -2.50 40.45
C VAL A 227 34.15 -1.18 40.09
N ILE A 228 34.93 -0.11 39.92
CA ILE A 228 34.44 1.22 39.50
C ILE A 228 33.91 1.18 38.06
N TRP A 229 34.61 0.51 37.14
CA TRP A 229 34.16 0.37 35.75
C TRP A 229 32.88 -0.46 35.61
N SER A 230 32.61 -1.39 36.52
CA SER A 230 31.37 -2.18 36.52
C SER A 230 30.14 -1.42 37.04
N ALA A 231 30.35 -0.26 37.67
CA ALA A 231 29.30 0.56 38.28
C ALA A 231 28.95 1.83 37.46
N LEU A 232 29.66 2.07 36.36
CA LEU A 232 29.41 3.12 35.35
C LEU A 232 28.63 2.54 34.17
#